data_AF-A0A9X6ST45-F1
#
_entry.id   AF-A0A9X6ST45-F1
#
_cell.length_a   1.000
_cell.length_b   1.000
_cell.length_c   1.000
_cell.angle_alpha   90.00
_cell.angle_beta   90.00
_cell.angle_gamma   90.00
#
_symmetry.space_group_name_H-M   'P 1'
#
loop_
_entity.id
_entity.type
_entity.pdbx_description
1 polymer ?
#
loop_
_entity_poly.entity_id
_entity_poly.type
_entity_poly.pdbx_seq_one_letter_code
_entity_poly.pdbx_strand_id
1 'polypeptide(L)' 'MKMKLYDNILDIIYCHTPEQANELFDFYVAKGHKVGVSTVQINTGTLGDCVVKKLEIYKK' A
#
# COMPACT_ATOMS: atom_id res chain seq x y z
N MET A 1 21.70 -14.31 -7.11
CA MET A 1 20.27 -14.55 -7.43
C MET A 1 19.58 -13.18 -7.47
N LYS A 2 19.00 -12.75 -8.61
CA LYS A 2 18.32 -11.44 -8.70
C LYS A 2 17.04 -11.52 -7.87
N MET A 3 17.02 -10.86 -6.71
CA MET A 3 15.81 -10.73 -5.89
C MET A 3 14.75 -10.01 -6.73
N LYS A 4 13.57 -10.61 -6.92
CA LYS A 4 12.48 -9.92 -7.61
C LYS A 4 11.98 -8.83 -6.66
N LEU A 5 11.61 -7.67 -7.18
CA LEU A 5 11.13 -6.53 -6.37
C LEU A 5 10.01 -6.91 -5.40
N TYR A 6 9.19 -7.90 -5.79
CA TYR A 6 8.06 -8.42 -5.02
C TYR A 6 8.44 -9.39 -3.90
N ASP A 7 9.66 -9.93 -3.87
CA ASP A 7 10.05 -10.90 -2.84
C ASP A 7 10.07 -10.27 -1.44
N ASN A 8 10.36 -8.96 -1.37
CA ASN A 8 10.41 -8.19 -0.14
C ASN A 8 9.07 -7.51 0.22
N ILE A 9 8.06 -7.59 -0.65
CA ILE A 9 6.74 -7.02 -0.38
C ILE A 9 5.89 -8.11 0.29
N LEU A 10 5.35 -7.79 1.46
CA LEU A 10 4.37 -8.60 2.17
C LEU A 10 2.97 -8.41 1.56
N ASP A 11 2.56 -7.15 1.35
CA ASP A 11 1.24 -6.83 0.83
C ASP A 11 1.19 -5.42 0.20
N ILE A 12 0.17 -5.17 -0.63
CA ILE A 12 -0.12 -3.86 -1.23
C ILE A 12 -1.60 -3.55 -1.02
N ILE A 13 -1.88 -2.43 -0.37
CA ILE A 13 -3.24 -2.01 -0.04
C ILE A 13 -3.55 -0.68 -0.74
N TYR A 14 -4.70 -0.60 -1.41
CA TYR A 14 -5.21 0.63 -2.02
C TYR A 14 -6.35 1.18 -1.15
N CYS A 15 -6.20 2.41 -0.67
CA CYS A 15 -7.15 3.10 0.18
C CYS A 15 -7.75 4.30 -0.55
N HIS A 16 -9.08 4.39 -0.57
CA HIS A 16 -9.79 5.50 -1.20
C HIS A 16 -9.77 6.76 -0.34
N THR A 17 -9.63 6.62 0.98
CA THR A 17 -9.62 7.75 1.91
C THR A 17 -8.27 7.89 2.62
N PRO A 18 -7.84 9.13 2.93
CA PRO A 18 -6.64 9.37 3.73
C PRO A 18 -6.71 8.77 5.13
N GLU A 19 -7.89 8.78 5.76
CA GLU A 19 -8.09 8.29 7.12
C GLU A 19 -7.81 6.78 7.20
N GLN A 20 -8.36 6.00 6.26
CA GLN A 20 -8.13 4.56 6.19
C GLN A 20 -6.67 4.24 5.86
N ALA A 21 -6.03 5.05 5.00
CA ALA A 21 -4.61 4.91 4.73
C ALA A 21 -3.74 5.13 5.98
N ASN A 22 -4.06 6.14 6.79
CA ASN A 22 -3.34 6.45 8.02
C ASN A 22 -3.53 5.38 9.09
N GLU A 23 -4.76 4.91 9.31
CA GLU A 23 -5.05 3.84 10.27
C GLU A 23 -4.28 2.55 9.95
N LEU A 24 -4.26 2.14 8.68
CA LEU A 24 -3.52 0.97 8.25
C LEU A 24 -2.01 1.18 8.35
N PHE A 25 -1.52 2.37 7.99
CA PHE A 25 -0.11 2.71 8.15
C PHE A 25 0.33 2.55 9.60
N ASP A 26 -0.38 3.18 10.53
CA ASP A 26 -0.07 3.14 11.96
C ASP A 26 -0.12 1.70 12.51
N PHE A 27 -1.13 0.92 12.09
CA PHE A 27 -1.24 -0.49 12.47
C PHE A 27 -0.03 -1.34 12.06
N TYR A 28 0.43 -1.21 10.80
CA TYR A 28 1.56 -2.01 10.32
C TYR A 28 2.90 -1.52 10.85
N VAL A 29 3.06 -0.20 11.05
CA VAL A 29 4.23 0.38 11.72
C VAL A 29 4.30 -0.07 13.18
N ALA A 30 3.17 -0.08 13.91
CA ALA A 30 3.10 -0.56 15.29
C ALA A 30 3.46 -2.06 15.40
N LYS A 31 3.14 -2.85 14.37
CA LYS A 31 3.58 -4.26 14.25
C LYS A 31 5.05 -4.41 13.85
N GLY A 32 5.75 -3.31 13.56
CA GLY A 32 7.17 -3.26 13.20
C GLY A 32 7.45 -3.52 11.73
N HIS A 33 6.45 -3.43 10.85
CA HIS A 33 6.68 -3.49 9.41
C HIS A 33 7.18 -2.15 8.89
N LYS A 34 8.05 -2.19 7.88
CA LYS A 34 8.31 -1.01 7.05
C LYS A 34 7.13 -0.84 6.10
N VAL A 35 6.61 0.38 5.98
CA VAL A 35 5.48 0.72 5.11
C VAL A 35 5.87 1.89 4.23
N GLY A 36 5.72 1.73 2.91
CA GLY A 36 5.82 2.81 1.93
C GLY A 36 4.42 3.36 1.61
N VAL A 37 4.29 4.67 1.47
CA VAL A 37 3.02 5.33 1.11
C VAL A 37 3.22 6.14 -0.16
N SER A 38 2.33 5.97 -1.12
CA SER A 38 2.30 6.76 -2.36
C SER A 38 0.86 7.09 -2.76
N THR A 39 0.69 8.06 -3.66
CA THR A 39 -0.59 8.32 -4.32
C THR A 39 -0.51 7.78 -5.73
N VAL A 40 -1.50 6.99 -6.15
CA VAL A 40 -1.54 6.39 -7.49
C VAL A 40 -2.93 6.56 -8.09
N GLN A 41 -2.99 6.63 -9.42
CA GLN A 41 -4.23 6.54 -10.16
C GLN A 41 -4.44 5.07 -10.56
N ILE A 42 -5.58 4.50 -10.19
CA ILE A 42 -5.98 3.15 -10.57
C ILE A 42 -7.26 3.20 -11.40
N ASN A 43 -7.38 2.31 -12.37
CA ASN A 43 -8.64 2.07 -13.04
C ASN A 43 -9.38 0.95 -12.30
N THR A 44 -10.55 1.26 -11.76
CA THR A 44 -11.36 0.31 -10.97
C THR A 44 -12.26 -0.57 -11.85
N GLY A 45 -12.30 -0.33 -13.16
CA GLY A 45 -13.23 -0.95 -14.10
C GLY A 45 -14.68 -0.45 -13.97
N THR A 46 -15.19 -0.36 -12.73
CA THR A 46 -16.60 -0.02 -12.44
C THR A 46 -16.82 1.47 -12.22
N LEU A 47 -15.94 2.15 -11.48
CA LEU A 47 -16.03 3.58 -11.17
C LEU A 47 -15.12 4.43 -12.08
N GLY A 48 -14.43 3.80 -13.02
CA GLY A 48 -13.41 4.43 -13.86
C GLY A 48 -12.11 4.68 -13.09
N ASP A 49 -11.41 5.73 -13.48
CA ASP A 49 -10.14 6.11 -12.89
C ASP A 49 -10.33 6.80 -11.54
N CYS A 50 -9.62 6.32 -10.53
CA CYS A 50 -9.66 6.83 -9.16
C CYS A 50 -8.25 7.11 -8.67
N VAL A 51 -8.06 8.27 -8.04
CA VAL A 51 -6.82 8.59 -7.32
C VAL A 51 -6.94 8.05 -5.90
N VAL A 52 -6.03 7.15 -5.52
CA VAL A 52 -6.05 6.44 -4.23
C VAL A 52 -4.69 6.51 -3.55
N LYS A 53 -4.67 6.27 -2.24
CA LYS A 53 -3.44 6.03 -1.50
C LYS A 53 -3.05 4.56 -1.65
N LYS A 54 -1.79 4.30 -1.95
CA LYS A 54 -1.20 2.96 -2.02
C LYS A 54 -0.22 2.79 -0.88
N LEU A 55 -0.47 1.79 -0.04
CA LEU A 55 0.45 1.31 0.97
C LEU A 55 1.19 0.08 0.45
N GLU A 56 2.50 0.07 0.58
CA GLU A 56 3.36 -1.08 0.29
C GLU A 56 3.96 -1.55 1.61
N ILE A 57 3.60 -2.76 2.03
CA ILE A 57 4.04 -3.33 3.30
C ILE A 57 5.19 -4.26 2.98
N TYR A 58 6.33 -4.04 3.63
CA TYR A 58 7.53 -4.83 3.41
C TYR A 58 7.65 -5.92 4.48
N LYS A 59 8.21 -7.06 4.08
CA LYS A 59 8.59 -8.13 5.01
C LYS A 59 9.69 -7.59 5.93
N LYS A 60 9.68 -8.08 7.18
CA LYS A 60 10.76 -7.83 8.13
C LYS A 60 12.02 -8.58 7.70
#